data_AF-A0A7Y3GUE3-F1
#
_entry.id   AF-A0A7Y3GUE3-F1
#
_cell.length_a   1.000
_cell.length_b   1.000
_cell.length_c   1.000
_cell.angle_alpha   90.00
_cell.angle_beta   90.00
_cell.angle_gamma   90.00
#
_symmetry.space_group_name_H-M   'P 1'
#
loop_
_entity.id
_entity.type
_entity.pdbx_description
1 polymer ?
#
loop_
_entity_poly.entity_id
_entity_poly.type
_entity_poly.pdbx_seq_one_letter_code
_entity_poly.pdbx_strand_id
1 'polypeptide(L)'
;IDCICNASSNPIEELYDIKLFVMQHLKNEQASPQFQLKKYYPDIYEALKFKQFEKMQESVKESLQKGVDTGLFRSDIDLEFISRMYFNGMTGIKDETIFPKELFNNMDYLMESYLEYHLRAIVTTKGLHILNKFINQSTVKHNV
;
A
#
# COMPACT_ATOMS: atom_id res chain seq x y z
N ILE A 1 10.01 -5.22 6.12
CA ILE A 1 9.23 -5.95 5.09
C ILE A 1 9.54 -7.43 5.16
N ASP A 2 10.82 -7.82 5.09
CA ASP A 2 11.25 -9.24 5.13
C ASP A 2 10.74 -10.03 6.35
N CYS A 3 10.53 -9.37 7.49
CA CYS A 3 9.97 -9.98 8.71
C CYS A 3 8.46 -10.28 8.61
N ILE A 4 7.73 -9.58 7.74
CA ILE A 4 6.27 -9.63 7.61
C ILE A 4 5.84 -10.72 6.64
N CYS A 5 6.58 -10.85 5.53
CA CYS A 5 6.38 -11.92 4.55
C CYS A 5 6.51 -13.32 5.17
N ASN A 6 7.27 -13.46 6.26
CA ASN A 6 7.50 -14.74 6.96
C ASN A 6 6.48 -15.06 8.08
N ALA A 7 5.68 -14.09 8.53
CA ALA A 7 4.79 -14.27 9.69
C ALA A 7 3.31 -14.40 9.31
N SER A 8 2.91 -13.94 8.13
CA SER A 8 1.49 -13.80 7.78
C SER A 8 0.94 -15.07 7.10
N SER A 9 -0.14 -15.61 7.67
CA SER A 9 -0.74 -16.89 7.25
C SER A 9 -1.57 -16.78 5.98
N ASN A 10 -1.93 -15.55 5.57
CA ASN A 10 -2.80 -15.26 4.43
C ASN A 10 -2.28 -14.07 3.61
N PRO A 11 -2.23 -14.14 2.27
CA PRO A 11 -1.81 -13.02 1.40
C PRO A 11 -2.58 -11.70 1.59
N ILE A 12 -3.86 -11.75 1.99
CA ILE A 12 -4.63 -10.54 2.28
C ILE A 12 -4.19 -9.93 3.62
N GLU A 13 -3.91 -10.77 4.61
CA GLU A 13 -3.34 -10.35 5.89
C GLU A 13 -1.93 -9.79 5.69
N GLU A 14 -1.12 -10.42 4.83
CA GLU A 14 0.21 -9.98 4.47
C GLU A 14 0.20 -8.58 3.83
N LEU A 15 -0.76 -8.29 2.94
CA LEU A 15 -0.92 -6.94 2.38
C LEU A 15 -1.38 -5.92 3.42
N TYR A 16 -2.18 -6.33 4.42
CA TYR A 16 -2.53 -5.48 5.57
C TYR A 16 -1.35 -5.29 6.52
N ASP A 17 -0.48 -6.27 6.71
CA ASP A 17 0.73 -6.18 7.52
C ASP A 17 1.80 -5.33 6.82
N ILE A 18 1.92 -5.46 5.49
CA ILE A 18 2.73 -4.57 4.64
C ILE A 18 2.18 -3.15 4.76
N LYS A 19 0.85 -2.95 4.66
CA LYS A 19 0.22 -1.66 4.94
C LYS A 19 0.59 -1.15 6.34
N LEU A 20 0.52 -1.99 7.37
CA LEU A 20 0.84 -1.59 8.74
C LEU A 20 2.32 -1.18 8.89
N PHE A 21 3.23 -1.88 8.22
CA PHE A 21 4.65 -1.56 8.19
C PHE A 21 4.94 -0.27 7.44
N VAL A 22 4.33 -0.10 6.27
CA VAL A 22 4.34 1.13 5.50
C VAL A 22 3.78 2.27 6.35
N MET A 23 2.69 2.07 7.10
CA MET A 23 2.16 3.06 8.03
C MET A 23 3.12 3.38 9.16
N GLN A 24 3.74 2.39 9.80
CA GLN A 24 4.67 2.60 10.93
C GLN A 24 5.97 3.29 10.49
N HIS A 25 6.50 2.95 9.31
CA HIS A 25 7.71 3.57 8.80
C HIS A 25 7.46 4.93 8.12
N LEU A 26 6.26 5.18 7.59
CA LEU A 26 5.93 6.42 6.90
C LEU A 26 5.12 7.41 7.76
N LYS A 27 4.53 7.01 8.90
CA LYS A 27 3.90 7.97 9.87
C LYS A 27 4.90 9.00 10.40
N ASN A 28 6.18 8.65 10.42
CA ASN A 28 7.25 9.53 10.87
C ASN A 28 7.95 10.28 9.72
N GLU A 29 7.52 10.08 8.47
CA GLU A 29 7.97 10.93 7.37
C GLU A 29 7.17 12.23 7.37
N GLN A 30 7.79 13.28 7.92
CA GLN A 30 7.26 14.61 7.77
C GLN A 30 7.25 14.98 6.26
N ALA A 31 6.19 15.63 5.79
CA ALA A 31 6.10 16.09 4.41
C ALA A 31 7.19 17.15 4.10
N SER A 32 7.62 17.93 5.10
CA SER A 32 8.55 19.04 4.88
C SER A 32 9.97 18.60 4.53
N PRO A 33 10.61 17.59 5.16
CA PRO A 33 11.93 17.13 4.74
C PRO A 33 11.93 16.49 3.36
N GLN A 34 10.88 15.74 2.99
CA GLN A 34 10.78 15.18 1.64
C GLN A 34 10.59 16.25 0.57
N PHE A 35 9.73 17.25 0.85
CA PHE A 35 9.53 18.37 -0.06
C PHE A 35 10.83 19.19 -0.24
N GLN A 36 11.57 19.42 0.85
CA GLN A 36 12.87 20.07 0.79
C GLN A 36 13.90 19.23 0.05
N LEU A 37 13.95 17.92 0.27
CA LEU A 37 14.86 17.02 -0.43
C LEU A 37 14.57 17.04 -1.95
N LYS A 38 13.31 16.95 -2.35
CA LYS A 38 12.90 17.06 -3.76
C LYS A 38 13.28 18.40 -4.37
N LYS A 39 13.10 19.51 -3.64
CA LYS A 39 13.36 20.87 -4.12
C LYS A 39 14.85 21.19 -4.24
N TYR A 40 15.65 20.81 -3.24
CA TYR A 40 17.05 21.24 -3.13
C TYR A 40 18.05 20.15 -3.54
N TYR A 41 17.65 18.88 -3.55
CA TYR A 41 18.51 17.73 -3.86
C TYR A 41 17.79 16.70 -4.75
N PRO A 42 17.38 17.08 -5.98
CA PRO A 42 16.53 16.24 -6.84
C PRO A 42 17.16 14.88 -7.16
N ASP A 43 18.48 14.82 -7.40
CA ASP A 43 19.17 13.56 -7.71
C ASP A 43 19.13 12.57 -6.53
N ILE A 44 19.28 13.09 -5.30
CA ILE A 44 19.20 12.28 -4.07
C ILE A 44 17.77 11.80 -3.86
N TYR A 45 16.80 12.69 -4.09
CA TYR A 45 15.38 12.36 -4.00
C TYR A 45 15.00 11.25 -4.99
N GLU A 46 15.39 11.35 -6.25
CA GLU A 46 15.09 10.33 -7.27
C GLU A 46 15.80 9.01 -6.98
N ALA A 47 17.06 9.04 -6.53
CA ALA A 47 17.78 7.83 -6.11
C ALA A 47 17.10 7.13 -4.90
N LEU A 48 16.62 7.91 -3.92
CA LEU A 48 15.89 7.38 -2.77
C LEU A 48 14.55 6.77 -3.19
N LYS A 49 13.79 7.49 -4.03
CA LYS A 49 12.51 7.03 -4.56
C LYS A 49 12.66 5.75 -5.38
N PHE A 50 13.72 5.64 -6.18
CA PHE A 50 14.02 4.44 -6.95
C PHE A 50 14.31 3.25 -6.04
N LYS A 51 15.11 3.43 -4.98
CA LYS A 51 15.36 2.36 -4.00
C LYS A 51 14.10 1.91 -3.26
N GLN A 52 13.23 2.87 -2.90
CA GLN A 52 11.92 2.56 -2.30
C GLN A 52 11.05 1.77 -3.27
N PHE A 53 11.05 2.17 -4.55
CA PHE A 53 10.34 1.44 -5.61
C PHE A 53 10.87 0.02 -5.75
N GLU A 54 12.18 -0.20 -5.90
CA GLU A 54 12.76 -1.54 -6.07
C GLU A 54 12.36 -2.48 -4.92
N LYS A 55 12.51 -2.00 -3.68
CA LYS A 55 12.18 -2.83 -2.51
C LYS A 55 10.69 -3.16 -2.42
N MET A 56 9.82 -2.19 -2.72
CA MET A 56 8.37 -2.39 -2.68
C MET A 56 7.87 -3.23 -3.85
N GLN A 57 8.46 -3.06 -5.03
CA GLN A 57 8.13 -3.81 -6.24
C GLN A 57 8.34 -5.31 -6.04
N GLU A 58 9.48 -5.71 -5.50
CA GLU A 58 9.79 -7.11 -5.21
C GLU A 58 8.77 -7.71 -4.24
N SER A 59 8.61 -7.12 -3.06
CA SER A 59 7.72 -7.65 -2.02
C SER A 59 6.25 -7.69 -2.43
N VAL A 60 5.76 -6.65 -3.11
CA VAL A 60 4.35 -6.61 -3.56
C VAL A 60 4.11 -7.63 -4.65
N LYS A 61 5.06 -7.82 -5.58
CA LYS A 61 4.95 -8.83 -6.63
C LYS A 61 4.91 -10.24 -6.06
N GLU A 62 5.70 -10.53 -5.03
CA GLU A 62 5.65 -11.81 -4.29
C GLU A 62 4.29 -12.03 -3.63
N SER A 63 3.77 -11.03 -2.90
CA SER A 63 2.44 -11.14 -2.26
C SER A 63 1.32 -11.29 -3.30
N LEU A 64 1.41 -10.62 -4.45
CA LEU A 64 0.46 -10.77 -5.56
C LEU A 64 0.50 -12.19 -6.14
N GLN A 65 1.70 -12.72 -6.40
CA GLN A 65 1.87 -14.10 -6.90
C GLN A 65 1.28 -15.11 -5.92
N LYS A 66 1.58 -14.99 -4.61
CA LYS A 66 1.02 -15.85 -3.56
C LYS A 66 -0.51 -15.74 -3.50
N GLY A 67 -1.06 -14.54 -3.70
CA GLY A 67 -2.50 -14.32 -3.77
C GLY A 67 -3.15 -15.01 -4.98
N VAL A 68 -2.47 -15.04 -6.14
CA VAL A 68 -2.89 -15.82 -7.31
C VAL A 68 -2.83 -17.32 -7.01
N ASP A 69 -1.71 -17.81 -6.48
CA ASP A 69 -1.50 -19.23 -6.19
C ASP A 69 -2.49 -19.80 -5.16
N THR A 70 -2.96 -18.96 -4.24
CA THR A 70 -3.96 -19.32 -3.21
C THR A 70 -5.42 -19.09 -3.65
N GLY A 71 -5.63 -18.59 -4.87
CA GLY A 71 -6.93 -18.27 -5.45
C GLY A 71 -7.64 -17.07 -4.80
N LEU A 72 -6.90 -16.22 -4.11
CA LEU A 72 -7.42 -14.99 -3.48
C LEU A 72 -7.43 -13.81 -4.44
N PHE A 73 -6.49 -13.76 -5.38
CA PHE A 73 -6.45 -12.78 -6.47
C PHE A 73 -6.77 -13.45 -7.80
N ARG A 74 -7.27 -12.66 -8.76
CA ARG A 74 -7.62 -13.16 -10.09
C ARG A 74 -6.37 -13.67 -10.80
N SER A 75 -6.48 -14.81 -11.48
CA SER A 75 -5.35 -15.46 -12.16
C SER A 75 -4.87 -14.73 -13.41
N ASP A 76 -5.64 -13.76 -13.89
CA ASP A 76 -5.41 -13.01 -15.13
C ASP A 76 -4.77 -11.63 -14.90
N ILE A 77 -4.39 -11.30 -13.67
CA ILE A 77 -3.73 -10.02 -13.37
C ILE A 77 -2.29 -10.00 -13.89
N ASP A 78 -1.88 -8.84 -14.40
CA ASP A 78 -0.47 -8.57 -14.69
C ASP A 78 0.24 -8.13 -13.41
N LEU A 79 1.05 -9.03 -12.84
CA LEU A 79 1.75 -8.80 -11.58
C LEU A 79 2.71 -7.60 -11.64
N GLU A 80 3.37 -7.39 -12.79
CA GLU A 80 4.33 -6.30 -12.97
C GLU A 80 3.63 -4.95 -13.03
N PHE A 81 2.50 -4.90 -13.75
CA PHE A 81 1.68 -3.71 -13.84
C PHE A 81 1.02 -3.38 -12.50
N ILE A 82 0.39 -4.36 -11.84
CA ILE A 82 -0.37 -4.12 -10.61
C ILE A 82 0.56 -3.69 -9.47
N SER A 83 1.74 -4.27 -9.32
CA SER A 83 2.70 -3.84 -8.27
C SER A 83 3.20 -2.40 -8.51
N ARG A 84 3.39 -1.99 -9.78
CA ARG A 84 3.72 -0.59 -10.13
C ARG A 84 2.57 0.36 -9.84
N MET A 85 1.34 -0.04 -10.15
CA MET A 85 0.14 0.73 -9.81
C MET A 85 -0.03 0.87 -8.30
N TYR A 86 0.31 -0.18 -7.54
CA TYR A 86 0.33 -0.15 -6.08
C TYR A 86 1.32 0.91 -5.55
N PHE A 87 2.57 0.88 -6.03
CA PHE A 87 3.57 1.89 -5.68
C PHE A 87 3.15 3.31 -6.06
N ASN A 88 2.72 3.49 -7.31
CA ASN A 88 2.31 4.79 -7.81
C ASN A 88 1.15 5.36 -6.98
N GLY A 89 0.11 4.57 -6.72
CA GLY A 89 -1.03 5.05 -5.94
C GLY A 89 -0.69 5.36 -4.48
N MET A 90 0.10 4.51 -3.80
CA MET A 90 0.57 4.78 -2.43
C MET A 90 1.41 6.06 -2.34
N THR A 91 2.19 6.38 -3.37
CA THR A 91 2.93 7.66 -3.42
C THR A 91 2.03 8.83 -3.82
N GLY A 92 1.08 8.62 -4.73
CA GLY A 92 0.20 9.65 -5.27
C GLY A 92 -0.79 10.20 -4.25
N ILE A 93 -1.30 9.36 -3.34
CA ILE A 93 -2.19 9.82 -2.24
C ILE A 93 -1.49 10.74 -1.23
N LYS A 94 -0.17 10.86 -1.29
CA LYS A 94 0.61 11.79 -0.46
C LYS A 94 0.87 13.13 -1.14
N ASP A 95 0.53 13.27 -2.42
CA ASP A 95 0.76 14.50 -3.15
C ASP A 95 -0.27 15.55 -2.73
N GLU A 96 0.16 16.54 -1.95
CA GLU A 96 -0.70 17.63 -1.45
C GLU A 96 -1.28 18.51 -2.57
N THR A 97 -0.74 18.43 -3.80
CA THR A 97 -1.35 19.12 -4.96
C THR A 97 -2.59 18.41 -5.49
N ILE A 98 -2.70 17.10 -5.23
CA ILE A 98 -3.83 16.25 -5.64
C ILE A 98 -4.76 15.99 -4.43
N PHE A 99 -4.18 15.78 -3.25
CA PHE A 99 -4.85 15.51 -1.98
C PHE A 99 -4.50 16.60 -0.95
N PRO A 100 -5.02 17.83 -1.12
CA PRO A 100 -4.72 18.94 -0.23
C PRO A 100 -5.19 18.65 1.20
N LYS A 101 -4.35 18.98 2.19
CA LYS A 101 -4.58 18.67 3.61
C LYS A 101 -5.82 19.34 4.18
N GLU A 102 -6.26 20.45 3.60
CA GLU A 102 -7.49 21.15 3.99
C GLU A 102 -8.74 20.31 3.70
N LEU A 103 -8.68 19.46 2.67
CA LEU A 103 -9.76 18.55 2.27
C LEU A 103 -9.53 17.12 2.78
N PHE A 104 -8.26 16.69 2.83
CA PHE A 104 -7.85 15.33 3.19
C PHE A 104 -6.84 15.35 4.35
N ASN A 105 -7.29 15.79 5.52
CA ASN A 105 -6.43 15.90 6.71
C ASN A 105 -6.08 14.55 7.36
N ASN A 106 -6.74 13.47 6.95
CA ASN A 106 -6.57 12.14 7.52
C ASN A 106 -5.84 11.22 6.53
N MET A 107 -4.53 11.09 6.70
CA MET A 107 -3.70 10.18 5.89
C MET A 107 -4.06 8.70 6.10
N ASP A 108 -4.54 8.32 7.28
CA ASP A 108 -4.97 6.94 7.54
C ASP A 108 -6.16 6.63 6.62
N TYR A 109 -7.17 7.51 6.56
CA TYR A 109 -8.32 7.37 5.64
C TYR A 109 -7.92 7.26 4.16
N LEU A 110 -6.98 8.08 3.68
CA LEU A 110 -6.51 8.02 2.29
C LEU A 110 -5.84 6.68 1.97
N MET A 111 -4.98 6.20 2.86
CA MET A 111 -4.30 4.91 2.71
C MET A 111 -5.28 3.74 2.76
N GLU A 112 -6.27 3.76 3.67
CA GLU A 112 -7.29 2.71 3.75
C GLU A 112 -8.15 2.68 2.48
N SER A 113 -8.64 3.85 2.06
CA SER A 113 -9.50 4.00 0.89
C SER A 113 -8.80 3.53 -0.39
N TYR A 114 -7.52 3.91 -0.55
CA TYR A 114 -6.73 3.46 -1.68
C TYR A 114 -6.48 1.95 -1.66
N LEU A 115 -6.06 1.40 -0.52
CA LEU A 115 -5.78 -0.03 -0.41
C LEU A 115 -7.04 -0.85 -0.70
N GLU A 116 -8.18 -0.46 -0.14
CA GLU A 116 -9.46 -1.13 -0.40
C GLU A 116 -9.83 -1.04 -1.88
N TYR A 117 -9.76 0.16 -2.48
CA TYR A 117 -9.99 0.37 -3.91
C TYR A 117 -9.12 -0.54 -4.77
N HIS A 118 -7.82 -0.61 -4.47
CA HIS A 118 -6.85 -1.39 -5.22
C HIS A 118 -7.11 -2.89 -5.08
N LEU A 119 -7.35 -3.38 -3.85
CA LEU A 119 -7.63 -4.80 -3.60
C LEU A 119 -8.93 -5.25 -4.26
N ARG A 120 -10.00 -4.45 -4.18
CA ARG A 120 -11.29 -4.75 -4.82
C ARG A 120 -11.16 -4.98 -6.32
N ALA A 121 -10.20 -4.35 -6.98
CA ALA A 121 -9.95 -4.53 -8.41
C ALA A 121 -9.27 -5.88 -8.76
N ILE A 122 -8.59 -6.53 -7.82
CA ILE A 122 -7.75 -7.71 -8.09
C ILE A 122 -8.19 -8.98 -7.34
N VAL A 123 -9.05 -8.88 -6.32
CA VAL A 123 -9.53 -10.04 -5.55
C VAL A 123 -10.53 -10.89 -6.35
N THR A 124 -10.54 -12.20 -6.08
CA THR A 124 -11.63 -13.10 -6.48
C THR A 124 -12.82 -12.99 -5.53
N THR A 125 -13.93 -13.69 -5.79
CA THR A 125 -15.05 -13.80 -4.84
C THR A 125 -14.60 -14.34 -3.48
N LYS A 126 -13.66 -15.31 -3.47
CA LYS A 126 -13.05 -15.85 -2.25
C LYS A 126 -12.23 -14.78 -1.53
N GLY A 127 -11.40 -14.04 -2.27
CA GLY A 127 -10.62 -12.93 -1.73
C GLY A 127 -11.49 -11.80 -1.17
N LEU A 128 -12.58 -11.45 -1.87
CA LEU A 128 -13.53 -10.42 -1.46
C LEU A 128 -14.21 -10.77 -0.13
N HIS A 129 -14.57 -12.03 0.09
CA HIS A 129 -15.14 -12.47 1.36
C HIS A 129 -14.16 -12.27 2.53
N ILE A 130 -12.87 -12.54 2.31
CA ILE A 130 -11.82 -12.32 3.31
C ILE A 130 -11.59 -10.82 3.52
N LEU A 131 -11.45 -10.04 2.45
CA LEU A 131 -11.28 -8.60 2.49
C LEU A 131 -12.39 -7.92 3.30
N ASN A 132 -13.65 -8.30 3.08
CA ASN A 132 -14.78 -7.74 3.83
C ASN A 132 -14.72 -8.06 5.34
N LYS A 133 -14.12 -9.19 5.75
CA LYS A 133 -13.92 -9.48 7.18
C LYS A 133 -12.95 -8.49 7.81
N PHE A 134 -11.84 -8.18 7.12
CA PHE A 134 -10.86 -7.21 7.62
C PHE A 134 -11.43 -5.79 7.66
N ILE A 135 -12.12 -5.34 6.61
CA ILE A 135 -12.75 -4.00 6.57
C ILE A 135 -13.79 -3.85 7.69
N ASN A 136 -14.64 -4.86 7.89
CA ASN A 136 -15.69 -4.83 8.92
C ASN A 136 -15.12 -4.89 10.35
N GLN A 137 -13.93 -5.47 10.54
CA GLN A 137 -13.25 -5.47 11.83
C GLN A 137 -12.54 -4.13 12.12
N SER A 138 -11.99 -3.47 11.10
CA SER A 138 -11.35 -2.15 11.23
C SER A 138 -12.35 -1.03 11.50
N THR A 139 -13.54 -1.07 10.89
CA THR A 139 -14.62 -0.08 11.14
C THR A 139 -15.14 -0.09 12.57
N VAL A 140 -15.06 -1.24 13.27
CA VAL A 140 -15.44 -1.32 14.70
C VAL A 140 -14.40 -0.63 15.60
N LYS A 141 -13.12 -0.55 15.18
CA LYS A 141 -12.04 0.08 15.98
C LYS A 141 -11.91 1.60 15.82
N HIS A 142 -12.60 2.21 14.87
CA HIS A 142 -12.60 3.66 14.68
C HIS A 142 -13.82 4.37 15.28
N ASN A 143 -14.77 3.61 15.84
CA ASN A 143 -15.98 4.13 16.48
C ASN A 143 -16.00 3.94 18.02
N VAL A 144 -14.85 3.64 18.65
CA VAL A 144 -14.71 3.49 20.11
C VAL A 144 -13.60 4.40 20.62
#